data_AF-R7ALW8-F1
#
_entry.id   AF-R7ALW8-F1
#
_cell.length_a   1.000
_cell.length_b   1.000
_cell.length_c   1.000
_cell.angle_alpha   90.00
_cell.angle_beta   90.00
_cell.angle_gamma   90.00
#
_symmetry.space_group_name_H-M   'P 1'
#
loop_
_entity.id
_entity.type
_entity.pdbx_description
1 polymer ?
#
loop_
_entity_poly.entity_id
_entity_poly.type
_entity_poly.pdbx_seq_one_letter_code
_entity_poly.pdbx_strand_id
1 'polypeptide(L)' 'MKPTVIDPKTTTRASAFDLWMHAPNPMVTFFKTMDVTPLVRLSRKRD' A
#
# COMPACT_ATOMS: atom_id res chain seq x y z
N MET A 1 -17.43 -6.84 9.53
CA MET A 1 -16.09 -7.22 10.02
C MET A 1 -15.72 -6.26 11.14
N LYS A 2 -15.20 -6.74 12.28
CA LYS A 2 -14.74 -5.84 13.36
C LYS A 2 -13.29 -5.41 13.09
N PRO A 3 -12.89 -4.16 13.41
CA PRO A 3 -11.51 -3.73 13.28
C PRO A 3 -10.60 -4.52 14.22
N THR A 4 -9.43 -4.95 13.73
CA THR A 4 -8.37 -5.50 14.57
C THR A 4 -7.51 -4.35 15.07
N VAL A 5 -7.40 -4.22 16.39
CA VAL A 5 -6.50 -3.25 17.03
C VAL A 5 -5.09 -3.85 17.09
N ILE A 6 -4.09 -3.10 16.63
CA ILE A 6 -2.69 -3.51 16.61
C ILE A 6 -1.88 -2.48 17.41
N ASP A 7 -1.03 -2.95 18.32
CA ASP A 7 0.00 -2.11 18.95
C ASP A 7 1.23 -2.04 18.02
N PRO A 8 1.56 -0.87 17.43
CA PRO A 8 2.68 -0.72 16.51
C PRO A 8 4.03 -1.14 17.09
N LYS A 9 4.21 -1.02 18.43
CA LYS A 9 5.45 -1.34 19.14
C LYS A 9 5.75 -2.84 19.19
N THR A 10 4.72 -3.66 19.03
CA THR A 10 4.85 -5.13 19.01
C THR A 10 5.13 -5.68 17.61
N THR A 11 5.20 -4.81 16.59
CA THR A 11 5.41 -5.20 15.20
C THR A 11 6.88 -5.08 14.79
N THR A 12 7.27 -5.77 13.72
CA THR A 12 8.59 -5.62 13.10
C THR A 12 8.86 -4.22 12.54
N ARG A 13 7.83 -3.36 12.44
CA ARG A 13 7.91 -2.00 11.90
C ARG A 13 7.93 -0.93 13.00
N ALA A 14 8.12 -1.29 14.26
CA ALA A 14 8.09 -0.36 15.39
C ALA A 14 9.01 0.85 15.19
N SER A 15 10.27 0.60 14.78
CA SER A 15 11.24 1.69 14.55
C SER A 15 10.84 2.63 13.40
N ALA A 16 10.26 2.08 12.33
CA ALA A 16 9.75 2.89 11.23
C ALA A 16 8.53 3.72 11.69
N PHE A 17 7.61 3.12 12.44
CA PHE A 17 6.46 3.83 12.99
C PHE A 17 6.90 5.02 13.86
N ASP A 18 7.82 4.79 14.80
CA ASP A 18 8.34 5.84 15.69
C ASP A 18 9.01 6.99 14.91
N LEU A 19 9.75 6.68 13.84
CA LEU A 19 10.38 7.68 12.99
C LEU A 19 9.36 8.50 12.20
N TRP A 20 8.43 7.83 11.49
CA TRP A 20 7.54 8.48 10.54
C TRP A 20 6.41 9.25 11.19
N MET A 21 5.93 8.86 12.38
CA MET A 21 4.83 9.57 13.05
C MET A 21 5.16 11.01 13.47
N HIS A 22 6.44 11.36 13.51
CA HIS A 22 6.90 12.72 13.81
C HIS A 22 7.22 13.55 12.56
N ALA A 23 7.09 12.98 11.36
CA ALA A 23 7.37 13.69 10.12
C ALA A 23 6.23 14.67 9.78
N PRO A 24 6.54 15.88 9.27
CA PRO A 24 5.51 16.86 8.88
C PRO A 24 4.61 16.36 7.74
N ASN A 25 5.12 15.42 6.93
CA ASN A 25 4.33 14.63 5.99
C ASN A 25 4.90 13.19 5.95
N PRO A 26 4.23 12.20 6.58
CA PRO A 26 4.73 10.83 6.69
C PRO A 26 4.49 9.98 5.43
N MET A 27 3.92 10.56 4.39
CA MET A 27 3.51 9.83 3.19
C MET A 27 4.43 10.13 2.01
N VAL A 28 4.57 9.11 1.16
CA VAL A 28 5.34 9.17 -0.08
C VAL A 28 4.48 8.71 -1.25
N THR A 29 4.65 9.34 -2.41
CA THR A 29 3.93 8.99 -3.63
C THR A 29 4.91 8.37 -4.63
N PHE A 30 4.65 7.13 -5.03
CA PHE A 30 5.42 6.42 -6.05
C PHE A 30 4.60 6.21 -7.32
N PHE A 31 5.27 6.29 -8.47
CA PHE A 31 4.68 5.99 -9.76
C PHE A 31 5.29 4.72 -10.33
N LYS A 32 4.43 3.79 -10.79
CA LYS A 32 4.85 2.55 -11.45
C LYS A 32 4.01 2.31 -12.68
N THR A 33 4.65 2.21 -13.83
CA THR A 33 4.01 1.72 -15.05
C THR A 33 3.83 0.21 -14.94
N MET A 34 2.58 -0.25 -15.05
CA MET A 34 2.23 -1.66 -15.15
C MET A 34 1.79 -1.98 -16.57
N ASP A 35 2.27 -3.08 -17.14
CA ASP A 35 1.80 -3.55 -18.44
C ASP A 35 0.40 -4.15 -18.29
N VAL A 36 -0.61 -3.43 -18.78
CA VAL A 36 -2.01 -3.84 -18.75
C VAL A 36 -2.48 -4.46 -20.06
N THR A 37 -1.58 -4.67 -21.03
CA THR A 37 -1.91 -5.23 -22.35
C THR A 37 -2.66 -6.56 -22.26
N PRO A 38 -2.29 -7.53 -21.38
CA PRO A 38 -3.03 -8.78 -21.25
C PRO A 38 -4.49 -8.60 -20.80
N LEU A 39 -4.74 -7.66 -19.87
CA LEU A 39 -6.07 -7.39 -19.33
C LEU A 39 -6.98 -6.79 -20.40
N VAL A 40 -6.47 -5.84 -21.20
CA VAL A 40 -7.20 -5.24 -22.32
C VAL A 40 -7.58 -6.30 -23.36
N ARG A 41 -6.65 -7.20 -23.70
CA ARG A 41 -6.91 -8.29 -24.65
C ARG A 41 -7.97 -9.26 -24.14
N LEU A 42 -7.95 -9.59 -22.85
CA LEU A 42 -8.96 -10.46 -22.24
C LEU A 42 -10.34 -9.82 -22.26
N SER A 43 -10.44 -8.53 -21.93
CA SER A 43 -11.72 -7.80 -21.94
C SER A 43 -12.39 -7.87 -23.30
N ARG A 44 -11.64 -7.64 -24.38
CA ARG A 44 -12.14 -7.63 -25.77
C ARG A 44 -12.58 -9.00 -26.31
N LYS A 45 -12.32 -10.10 -25.57
CA LYS A 45 -12.76 -11.46 -25.95
C LYS A 45 -14.07 -11.87 -25.28
N ARG A 46 -14.55 -11.06 -24.32
CA ARG A 46 -15.79 -11.33 -23.56
C ARG A 46 -16.99 -10.53 -24.11
N ASP A 47 -16.75 -9.73 -25.16
CA ASP A 47 -17.76 -9.15 -26.06
C ASP A 47 -17.89 -10.07 -27.30
#